data_AF-A0A6J5VA42-F1
#
_entry.id   AF-A0A6J5VA42-F1
#
_cell.length_a   1.000
_cell.length_b   1.000
_cell.length_c   1.000
_cell.angle_alpha   90.00
_cell.angle_beta   90.00
_cell.angle_gamma   90.00
#
_symmetry.space_group_name_H-M   'P 1'
#
loop_
_entity.id
_entity.type
_entity.pdbx_description
1 polymer ?
#
loop_
_entity_poly.entity_id
_entity_poly.type
_entity_poly.pdbx_seq_one_letter_code
_entity_poly.pdbx_strand_id
1 'polypeptide(L)'
;MKLLTKLFGSGFNSSECKETVETVVVKARFLQKKKQDEVARMKSDIAGRLRAGEDPIAGPAHVLIKRVIREQNVSVAYEFIEAFCDLVVDRISTIKEVRECPENLKEGISSLVFAAKKCSHEIPELVTLGNIFRKKYGKKFISAATNIRPNCGVDLMMIKKLADTNPQGDEKLKIVQEIADQYSINGWVNIVGNNCNALVKV
;
A
#
# COMPACT_ATOMS: atom_id res chain seq x y z
N MET A 1 -16.23 -11.20 -45.15
CA MET A 1 -15.92 -10.24 -44.07
C MET A 1 -15.03 -10.86 -42.99
N LYS A 2 -13.72 -11.04 -43.25
CA LYS A 2 -12.73 -11.56 -42.28
C LYS A 2 -11.43 -10.73 -42.28
N LEU A 3 -11.49 -9.45 -42.66
CA LEU A 3 -10.30 -8.64 -42.95
C LEU A 3 -10.14 -7.36 -42.10
N LEU A 4 -10.88 -7.22 -40.99
CA LEU A 4 -10.77 -6.03 -40.12
C LEU A 4 -10.30 -6.33 -38.68
N THR A 5 -10.03 -7.58 -38.32
CA THR A 5 -9.53 -7.94 -36.98
C THR A 5 -8.02 -7.80 -36.80
N LYS A 6 -7.27 -7.36 -37.83
CA LYS A 6 -5.80 -7.27 -37.79
C LYS A 6 -5.21 -5.86 -37.62
N LEU A 7 -6.02 -4.83 -37.37
CA LEU A 7 -5.52 -3.44 -37.28
C LEU A 7 -5.56 -2.81 -35.88
N PHE A 8 -5.91 -3.54 -34.82
CA PHE A 8 -5.88 -3.00 -33.46
C PHE A 8 -5.25 -3.98 -32.45
N GLY A 9 -3.99 -3.70 -32.09
CA GLY A 9 -3.33 -4.15 -30.86
C GLY A 9 -2.87 -5.61 -30.84
N SER A 10 -1.61 -5.85 -30.46
CA SER A 10 -1.20 -7.17 -29.97
C SER A 10 -2.20 -7.62 -28.90
N GLY A 11 -2.83 -8.78 -29.07
CA GLY A 11 -3.78 -9.31 -28.09
C GLY A 11 -3.18 -9.36 -26.68
N PHE A 12 -4.04 -9.27 -25.65
CA PHE A 12 -3.61 -9.44 -24.26
C PHE A 12 -2.96 -10.82 -24.07
N ASN A 13 -1.71 -10.84 -23.62
CA ASN A 13 -0.98 -12.06 -23.34
C ASN A 13 -1.26 -12.51 -21.89
N SER A 14 -2.17 -13.45 -21.75
CA SER A 14 -2.55 -14.00 -20.43
C SER A 14 -1.38 -14.71 -19.73
N SER A 15 -0.47 -15.38 -20.46
CA SER A 15 0.67 -16.06 -19.84
C SER A 15 1.63 -15.06 -19.22
N GLU A 16 2.04 -14.06 -20.01
CA GLU A 16 2.92 -12.97 -19.55
C GLU A 16 2.30 -12.23 -18.36
N CYS A 17 0.99 -11.94 -18.40
CA CYS A 17 0.31 -11.30 -17.28
C CYS A 17 0.32 -12.17 -16.02
N LYS A 18 0.04 -13.47 -16.16
CA LYS A 18 0.01 -14.40 -15.03
C LYS A 18 1.38 -14.55 -14.38
N GLU A 19 2.42 -14.80 -15.18
CA GLU A 19 3.81 -14.93 -14.70
C GLU A 19 4.29 -13.64 -14.00
N THR A 20 3.95 -12.48 -14.57
CA THR A 20 4.28 -11.18 -13.97
C THR A 20 3.58 -11.02 -12.61
N VAL A 21 2.28 -11.37 -12.54
CA VAL A 21 1.50 -11.28 -11.31
C VAL A 21 2.04 -12.22 -10.23
N GLU A 22 2.34 -13.48 -10.56
CA GLU A 22 2.93 -14.44 -9.61
C GLU A 22 4.25 -13.92 -9.04
N THR A 23 5.08 -13.30 -9.88
CA THR A 23 6.32 -12.66 -9.43
C THR A 23 6.07 -11.49 -8.48
N VAL A 24 5.07 -10.63 -8.79
CA VAL A 24 4.66 -9.52 -7.92
C VAL A 24 4.20 -10.03 -6.55
N VAL A 25 3.37 -11.09 -6.51
CA VAL A 25 2.87 -11.69 -5.25
C VAL A 25 4.03 -12.17 -4.38
N VAL A 26 4.98 -12.93 -4.95
CA VAL A 26 6.14 -13.42 -4.19
C VAL A 26 6.94 -12.27 -3.58
N LYS A 27 7.19 -11.20 -4.36
CA LYS A 27 7.92 -10.02 -3.87
C LYS A 27 7.13 -9.23 -2.83
N ALA A 28 5.82 -9.03 -3.04
CA ALA A 28 4.96 -8.32 -2.11
C ALA A 28 4.93 -9.02 -0.74
N ARG A 29 4.76 -10.35 -0.70
CA ARG A 29 4.82 -11.15 0.53
C ARG A 29 6.16 -11.03 1.25
N PHE A 30 7.26 -11.14 0.51
CA PHE A 30 8.61 -11.00 1.10
C PHE A 30 8.81 -9.60 1.70
N LEU A 31 8.46 -8.55 0.95
CA LEU A 31 8.62 -7.16 1.39
C LEU A 31 7.69 -6.82 2.55
N GLN A 32 6.45 -7.29 2.53
CA GLN A 32 5.52 -7.19 3.65
C GLN A 32 6.14 -7.76 4.92
N LYS A 33 6.63 -9.01 4.87
CA LYS A 33 7.26 -9.66 6.02
C LYS A 33 8.49 -8.87 6.51
N LYS A 34 9.34 -8.43 5.58
CA LYS A 34 10.49 -7.58 5.89
C LYS A 34 10.09 -6.30 6.62
N LYS A 35 9.02 -5.63 6.17
CA LYS A 35 8.49 -4.41 6.82
C LYS A 35 7.92 -4.68 8.21
N GLN A 36 7.20 -5.78 8.39
CA GLN A 36 6.69 -6.19 9.71
C GLN A 36 7.83 -6.44 10.70
N ASP A 37 8.90 -7.11 10.26
CA ASP A 37 10.06 -7.38 11.11
C ASP A 37 10.85 -6.09 11.43
N GLU A 38 10.96 -5.16 10.48
CA GLU A 38 11.51 -3.81 10.71
C GLU A 38 10.68 -3.02 11.74
N VAL A 39 9.35 -3.05 11.61
CA VAL A 39 8.43 -2.40 12.55
C VAL A 39 8.57 -2.99 13.95
N ALA A 40 8.61 -4.31 14.08
CA ALA A 40 8.76 -4.98 15.38
C ALA A 40 10.06 -4.56 16.08
N ARG A 41 11.18 -4.48 15.34
CA ARG A 41 12.46 -3.98 15.89
C ARG A 41 12.36 -2.53 16.34
N MET A 42 11.77 -1.65 15.54
CA MET A 42 11.60 -0.24 15.90
C MET A 42 10.68 -0.05 17.11
N LYS A 43 9.57 -0.82 17.20
CA LYS A 43 8.69 -0.80 18.36
C LYS A 43 9.44 -1.20 19.63
N SER A 44 10.34 -2.19 19.56
CA SER A 44 11.19 -2.58 20.69
C SER A 44 12.20 -1.50 21.10
N ASP A 45 12.84 -0.80 20.14
CA ASP A 45 13.75 0.33 20.42
C ASP A 45 12.97 1.48 21.10
N ILE A 46 11.82 1.86 20.55
CA ILE A 46 10.94 2.87 21.14
C ILE A 46 10.54 2.48 22.56
N ALA A 47 10.17 1.21 22.80
CA ALA A 47 9.85 0.72 24.14
C ALA A 47 11.01 0.92 25.14
N GLY A 48 12.25 0.67 24.72
CA GLY A 48 13.44 0.94 25.54
C GLY A 48 13.59 2.41 25.90
N ARG A 49 13.38 3.30 24.92
CA ARG A 49 13.42 4.76 25.10
C ARG A 49 12.34 5.27 26.04
N LEU A 50 11.11 4.78 25.89
CA LEU A 50 10.00 5.14 26.77
C LEU A 50 10.24 4.71 28.23
N ARG A 51 10.86 3.54 28.45
CA ARG A 51 11.27 3.11 29.80
C ARG A 51 12.37 3.98 30.40
N ALA A 52 13.27 4.50 29.57
CA ALA A 52 14.27 5.48 29.99
C ALA A 52 13.66 6.86 30.29
N GLY A 53 12.36 7.05 30.07
CA GLY A 53 11.65 8.30 30.33
C GLY A 53 11.73 9.31 29.19
N GLU A 54 12.17 8.90 27.99
CA GLU A 54 12.20 9.76 26.80
C GLU A 54 10.76 10.14 26.38
N ASP A 55 10.55 11.42 26.07
CA ASP A 55 9.26 11.91 25.56
C ASP A 55 8.99 11.39 24.12
N PRO A 56 7.91 10.64 23.87
CA PRO A 56 7.58 10.11 22.54
C PRO A 56 7.25 11.15 21.48
N ILE A 57 6.87 12.37 21.87
CA ILE A 57 6.33 13.41 20.99
C ILE A 57 7.36 14.52 20.78
N ALA A 58 8.00 14.98 21.85
CA ALA A 58 9.00 16.04 21.80
C ALA A 58 10.44 15.51 21.70
N GLY A 59 10.67 14.23 22.05
CA GLY A 59 11.99 13.61 22.05
C GLY A 59 12.38 12.93 20.72
N PRO A 60 13.64 12.46 20.61
CA PRO A 60 14.15 11.74 19.43
C PRO A 60 13.31 10.53 18.97
N ALA A 61 12.63 9.84 19.88
CA ALA A 61 11.72 8.72 19.62
C ALA A 61 10.60 9.09 18.64
N HIS A 62 10.24 10.38 18.57
CA HIS A 62 9.26 10.91 17.64
C HIS A 62 9.56 10.54 16.17
N VAL A 63 10.84 10.55 15.78
CA VAL A 63 11.29 10.20 14.42
C VAL A 63 11.05 8.73 14.12
N LEU A 64 11.36 7.84 15.08
CA LEU A 64 11.14 6.40 14.94
C LEU A 64 9.65 6.07 14.88
N ILE A 65 8.80 6.73 15.67
CA ILE A 65 7.34 6.55 15.64
C ILE A 65 6.79 6.91 14.25
N LYS A 66 7.22 8.04 13.67
CA LYS A 66 6.83 8.41 12.30
C LYS A 66 7.24 7.36 11.29
N ARG A 67 8.42 6.76 11.47
CA ARG A 67 8.90 5.68 10.60
C ARG A 67 8.06 4.41 10.76
N VAL A 68 7.74 4.00 11.99
CA VAL A 68 6.83 2.87 12.26
C VAL A 68 5.51 3.02 11.51
N ILE A 69 4.88 4.20 11.56
CA ILE A 69 3.60 4.45 10.87
C ILE A 69 3.75 4.26 9.36
N ARG A 70 4.80 4.84 8.76
CA ARG A 70 5.06 4.74 7.32
C ARG A 70 5.30 3.29 6.90
N GLU A 71 6.14 2.57 7.62
CA GLU A 71 6.48 1.18 7.29
C GLU A 71 5.28 0.24 7.50
N GLN A 72 4.44 0.47 8.53
CA GLN A 72 3.20 -0.25 8.72
C GLN A 72 2.21 0.01 7.58
N ASN A 73 2.09 1.27 7.13
CA ASN A 73 1.24 1.64 6.01
C ASN A 73 1.68 0.97 4.70
N VAL A 74 2.99 0.94 4.44
CA VAL A 74 3.57 0.25 3.28
C VAL A 74 3.36 -1.26 3.37
N SER A 75 3.54 -1.86 4.56
CA SER A 75 3.24 -3.29 4.78
C SER A 75 1.80 -3.62 4.41
N VAL A 76 0.83 -2.82 4.88
CA VAL A 76 -0.58 -3.01 4.53
C VAL A 76 -0.78 -2.84 3.03
N ALA A 77 -0.14 -1.86 2.39
CA ALA A 77 -0.26 -1.70 0.93
C ALA A 77 0.23 -2.94 0.14
N TYR A 78 1.23 -3.68 0.63
CA TYR A 78 1.64 -4.94 0.03
C TYR A 78 0.59 -6.05 0.15
N GLU A 79 -0.19 -6.09 1.23
CA GLU A 79 -1.34 -7.00 1.39
C GLU A 79 -2.43 -6.70 0.34
N PHE A 80 -2.72 -5.41 0.10
CA PHE A 80 -3.65 -5.02 -0.96
C PHE A 80 -3.12 -5.38 -2.35
N ILE A 81 -1.83 -5.20 -2.62
CA ILE A 81 -1.20 -5.61 -3.89
C ILE A 81 -1.38 -7.10 -4.12
N GLU A 82 -1.10 -7.93 -3.11
CA GLU A 82 -1.30 -9.38 -3.18
C GLU A 82 -2.76 -9.73 -3.48
N ALA A 83 -3.71 -9.21 -2.71
CA ALA A 83 -5.13 -9.50 -2.88
C ALA A 83 -5.65 -9.11 -4.28
N PHE A 84 -5.22 -7.96 -4.82
CA PHE A 84 -5.59 -7.55 -6.16
C PHE A 84 -4.89 -8.36 -7.26
N CYS A 85 -3.68 -8.83 -7.01
CA CYS A 85 -2.99 -9.76 -7.88
C CYS A 85 -3.74 -11.10 -7.98
N ASP A 86 -4.19 -11.65 -6.85
CA ASP A 86 -5.01 -12.87 -6.82
C ASP A 86 -6.32 -12.68 -7.61
N LEU A 87 -7.00 -11.54 -7.43
CA LEU A 87 -8.18 -11.18 -8.21
C LEU A 87 -7.91 -11.18 -9.72
N VAL A 88 -6.76 -10.67 -10.16
CA VAL A 88 -6.37 -10.63 -11.58
C VAL A 88 -6.15 -12.04 -12.13
N VAL A 89 -5.49 -12.92 -11.38
CA VAL A 89 -5.27 -14.32 -11.78
C VAL A 89 -6.60 -15.06 -11.88
N ASP A 90 -7.46 -14.93 -10.88
CA ASP A 90 -8.78 -15.56 -10.79
C ASP A 90 -9.74 -15.12 -11.91
N ARG A 91 -9.47 -13.98 -12.54
CA ARG A 91 -10.32 -13.37 -13.57
C ARG A 91 -9.59 -13.14 -14.89
N ILE A 92 -8.47 -13.83 -15.09
CA ILE A 92 -7.60 -13.62 -16.25
C ILE A 92 -8.28 -13.94 -17.58
N SER A 93 -9.18 -14.93 -17.60
CA SER A 93 -9.99 -15.27 -18.78
C SER A 93 -10.96 -14.13 -19.14
N THR A 94 -11.66 -13.57 -18.16
CA THR A 94 -12.53 -12.41 -18.35
C THR A 94 -11.74 -11.18 -18.83
N ILE A 95 -10.58 -10.92 -18.23
CA ILE A 95 -9.67 -9.84 -18.64
C ILE A 95 -9.21 -10.03 -20.10
N LYS A 96 -9.00 -11.28 -20.55
CA LYS A 96 -8.62 -11.57 -21.93
C LYS A 96 -9.75 -11.22 -22.91
N GLU A 97 -10.97 -11.65 -22.60
CA GLU A 97 -12.13 -11.55 -23.50
C GLU A 97 -12.75 -10.15 -23.57
N VAL A 98 -12.95 -9.50 -22.42
CA VAL A 98 -13.66 -8.22 -22.35
C VAL A 98 -12.72 -7.08 -22.76
N ARG A 99 -13.19 -6.21 -23.66
CA ARG A 99 -12.37 -5.09 -24.17
C ARG A 99 -12.16 -4.00 -23.13
N GLU A 100 -13.22 -3.62 -22.43
CA GLU A 100 -13.20 -2.60 -21.37
C GLU A 100 -12.95 -3.25 -20.01
N CYS A 101 -12.47 -2.48 -19.03
CA CYS A 101 -12.21 -3.00 -17.70
C CYS A 101 -13.57 -3.25 -17.00
N PRO A 102 -13.89 -4.51 -16.61
CA PRO A 102 -15.14 -4.79 -15.90
C PRO A 102 -15.21 -4.03 -14.56
N GLU A 103 -16.38 -3.55 -14.18
CA GLU A 103 -16.52 -2.69 -12.99
C GLU A 103 -16.07 -3.39 -11.70
N ASN A 104 -16.33 -4.70 -11.57
CA ASN A 104 -15.89 -5.51 -10.44
C ASN A 104 -14.38 -5.81 -10.41
N LEU A 105 -13.62 -5.51 -11.47
CA LEU A 105 -12.16 -5.66 -11.53
C LEU A 105 -11.43 -4.33 -11.56
N LYS A 106 -12.16 -3.26 -11.86
CA LYS A 106 -11.63 -1.91 -12.01
C LYS A 106 -10.91 -1.45 -10.76
N GLU A 107 -11.46 -1.74 -9.58
CA GLU A 107 -10.82 -1.42 -8.31
C GLU A 107 -9.42 -2.00 -8.18
N GLY A 108 -9.29 -3.32 -8.34
CA GLY A 108 -7.99 -3.99 -8.21
C GLY A 108 -7.00 -3.62 -9.30
N ILE A 109 -7.44 -3.56 -10.56
CA ILE A 109 -6.56 -3.25 -11.69
C ILE A 109 -6.05 -1.79 -11.61
N SER A 110 -6.93 -0.83 -11.33
CA SER A 110 -6.53 0.56 -11.13
C SER A 110 -5.60 0.71 -9.92
N SER A 111 -5.86 -0.03 -8.84
CA SER A 111 -5.02 -0.03 -7.64
C SER A 111 -3.61 -0.56 -7.89
N LEU A 112 -3.46 -1.66 -8.64
CA LEU A 112 -2.15 -2.17 -9.07
C LEU A 112 -1.41 -1.19 -9.99
N VAL A 113 -2.11 -0.48 -10.86
CA VAL A 113 -1.54 0.57 -11.72
C VAL A 113 -1.07 1.77 -10.90
N PHE A 114 -1.82 2.16 -9.88
CA PHE A 114 -1.42 3.19 -8.94
C PHE A 114 -0.18 2.76 -8.13
N ALA A 115 -0.19 1.52 -7.63
CA ALA A 115 0.93 0.90 -6.91
C ALA A 115 2.22 0.90 -7.74
N ALA A 116 2.12 0.66 -9.05
CA ALA A 116 3.27 0.68 -9.95
C ALA A 116 4.04 2.01 -9.94
N LYS A 117 3.38 3.15 -9.72
CA LYS A 117 4.06 4.45 -9.57
C LYS A 117 4.73 4.61 -8.21
N LYS A 118 4.13 4.05 -7.16
CA LYS A 118 4.53 4.25 -5.77
C LYS A 118 5.59 3.25 -5.30
N CYS A 119 5.57 2.05 -5.84
CA CYS A 119 6.37 0.91 -5.40
C CYS A 119 7.36 0.41 -6.47
N SER A 120 7.58 1.17 -7.56
CA SER A 120 8.44 0.76 -8.69
C SER A 120 9.88 0.43 -8.30
N HIS A 121 10.42 1.10 -7.28
CA HIS A 121 11.78 0.84 -6.79
C HIS A 121 11.90 -0.56 -6.15
N GLU A 122 10.91 -0.97 -5.37
CA GLU A 122 10.93 -2.25 -4.63
C GLU A 122 10.36 -3.41 -5.46
N ILE A 123 9.35 -3.14 -6.30
CA ILE A 123 8.67 -4.12 -7.14
C ILE A 123 8.57 -3.58 -8.58
N PRO A 124 9.66 -3.64 -9.36
CA PRO A 124 9.66 -3.15 -10.74
C PRO A 124 8.68 -3.90 -11.66
N GLU A 125 8.31 -5.14 -11.32
CA GLU A 125 7.31 -5.94 -12.06
C GLU A 125 5.92 -5.31 -12.06
N LEU A 126 5.58 -4.46 -11.08
CA LEU A 126 4.35 -3.66 -11.12
C LEU A 126 4.34 -2.70 -12.32
N VAL A 127 5.50 -2.19 -12.74
CA VAL A 127 5.61 -1.34 -13.93
C VAL A 127 5.36 -2.17 -15.19
N THR A 128 5.90 -3.40 -15.24
CA THR A 128 5.59 -4.36 -16.32
C THR A 128 4.11 -4.65 -16.36
N LEU A 129 3.48 -4.94 -15.23
CA LEU A 129 2.04 -5.19 -15.12
C LEU A 129 1.21 -3.98 -15.57
N GLY A 130 1.60 -2.77 -15.16
CA GLY A 130 1.00 -1.52 -15.64
C GLY A 130 1.11 -1.35 -17.15
N ASN A 131 2.22 -1.75 -17.76
CA ASN A 131 2.39 -1.73 -19.22
C ASN A 131 1.50 -2.76 -19.93
N ILE A 132 1.30 -3.94 -19.34
CA ILE A 132 0.35 -4.95 -19.84
C ILE A 132 -1.07 -4.37 -19.83
N PHE A 133 -1.51 -3.79 -18.71
CA PHE A 133 -2.82 -3.15 -18.62
C PHE A 133 -2.95 -1.91 -19.53
N ARG A 134 -1.86 -1.18 -19.77
CA ARG A 134 -1.82 -0.09 -20.75
C ARG A 134 -2.10 -0.57 -22.16
N LYS A 135 -1.53 -1.71 -22.57
CA LYS A 135 -1.81 -2.32 -23.87
C LYS A 135 -3.27 -2.80 -23.96
N LYS A 136 -3.81 -3.34 -22.85
CA LYS A 136 -5.19 -3.86 -22.78
C LYS A 136 -6.28 -2.77 -22.76
N TYR A 137 -6.20 -1.82 -21.83
CA TYR A 137 -7.26 -0.85 -21.55
C TYR A 137 -6.92 0.59 -22.01
N GLY A 138 -5.71 0.80 -22.52
CA GLY A 138 -5.29 2.06 -23.11
C GLY A 138 -4.72 3.08 -22.13
N LYS A 139 -4.08 4.12 -22.69
CA LYS A 139 -3.35 5.14 -21.93
C LYS A 139 -4.24 5.98 -21.00
N LYS A 140 -5.49 6.25 -21.39
CA LYS A 140 -6.42 7.07 -20.59
C LYS A 140 -6.77 6.39 -19.27
N PHE A 141 -7.05 5.08 -19.32
CA PHE A 141 -7.32 4.27 -18.13
C PHE A 141 -6.14 4.32 -17.14
N ILE A 142 -4.94 4.03 -17.63
CA ILE A 142 -3.71 4.06 -16.82
C ILE A 142 -3.46 5.45 -16.24
N SER A 143 -3.55 6.50 -17.07
CA SER A 143 -3.33 7.87 -16.62
C SER A 143 -4.34 8.31 -15.55
N ALA A 144 -5.59 7.83 -15.62
CA ALA A 144 -6.59 8.12 -14.60
C ALA A 144 -6.22 7.50 -13.25
N ALA A 145 -5.82 6.23 -13.22
CA ALA A 145 -5.39 5.53 -12.01
C ALA A 145 -4.08 6.09 -11.44
N THR A 146 -3.04 6.22 -12.26
CA THR A 146 -1.72 6.71 -11.86
C THR A 146 -1.74 8.14 -11.28
N ASN A 147 -2.68 8.98 -11.71
CA ASN A 147 -2.81 10.37 -11.27
C ASN A 147 -4.03 10.63 -10.39
N ILE A 148 -4.72 9.57 -9.93
CA ILE A 148 -5.89 9.66 -9.05
C ILE A 148 -6.93 10.67 -9.59
N ARG A 149 -7.32 10.52 -10.86
CA ARG A 149 -8.39 11.34 -11.45
C ARG A 149 -9.76 10.98 -10.83
N PRO A 150 -10.78 11.87 -10.93
CA PRO A 150 -12.13 11.51 -10.53
C PRO A 150 -12.58 10.21 -11.20
N ASN A 151 -13.22 9.32 -10.43
CA ASN A 151 -13.70 8.00 -10.88
C ASN A 151 -12.60 7.08 -11.46
N CYS A 152 -11.34 7.27 -11.07
CA CYS A 152 -10.24 6.40 -11.49
C CYS A 152 -10.37 4.95 -10.98
N GLY A 153 -11.19 4.72 -9.96
CA GLY A 153 -11.42 3.41 -9.38
C GLY A 153 -10.21 2.86 -8.62
N VAL A 154 -9.31 3.69 -8.10
CA VAL A 154 -8.26 3.21 -7.18
C VAL A 154 -8.87 3.07 -5.79
N ASP A 155 -8.54 1.99 -5.08
CA ASP A 155 -8.96 1.77 -3.70
C ASP A 155 -8.51 2.94 -2.80
N LEU A 156 -9.45 3.46 -2.02
CA LEU A 156 -9.24 4.63 -1.18
C LEU A 156 -8.25 4.34 -0.05
N MET A 157 -8.26 3.12 0.48
CA MET A 157 -7.34 2.73 1.53
C MET A 157 -5.91 2.64 1.00
N MET A 158 -5.70 2.10 -0.20
CA MET A 158 -4.42 2.04 -0.86
C MET A 158 -3.85 3.44 -1.15
N ILE A 159 -4.68 4.39 -1.60
CA ILE A 159 -4.26 5.79 -1.75
C ILE A 159 -3.77 6.34 -0.41
N LYS A 160 -4.54 6.16 0.66
CA LYS A 160 -4.21 6.66 1.99
C LYS A 160 -2.90 6.05 2.51
N LYS A 161 -2.71 4.74 2.32
CA LYS A 161 -1.54 3.99 2.80
C LYS A 161 -0.25 4.32 2.04
N LEU A 162 -0.33 4.58 0.74
CA LEU A 162 0.82 4.97 -0.09
C LEU A 162 0.97 6.49 -0.27
N ALA A 163 0.19 7.28 0.49
CA ALA A 163 0.30 8.73 0.49
C ALA A 163 1.60 9.14 1.18
N ASP A 164 2.37 10.01 0.55
CA ASP A 164 3.55 10.63 1.17
C ASP A 164 3.09 11.81 2.03
N THR A 165 2.47 11.47 3.14
CA THR A 165 1.93 12.44 4.11
C THR A 165 2.64 12.29 5.43
N ASN A 166 2.79 13.41 6.13
CA ASN A 166 3.29 13.39 7.49
C ASN A 166 2.21 12.81 8.41
N PRO A 167 2.52 11.78 9.21
CA PRO A 167 1.54 11.24 10.15
C PRO A 167 1.01 12.33 11.08
N GLN A 168 -0.29 12.29 11.34
CA GLN A 168 -0.96 13.26 12.20
C GLN A 168 -0.67 12.99 13.69
N GLY A 169 -0.99 13.95 14.56
CA GLY A 169 -0.82 13.82 16.03
C GLY A 169 -1.46 12.52 16.55
N ASP A 170 -2.72 12.30 16.20
CA ASP A 170 -3.50 11.15 16.67
C ASP A 170 -2.94 9.80 16.25
N GLU A 171 -2.34 9.70 15.05
CA GLU A 171 -1.72 8.45 14.58
C GLU A 171 -0.46 8.12 15.37
N LYS A 172 0.32 9.15 15.75
CA LYS A 172 1.50 8.98 16.59
C LYS A 172 1.12 8.50 17.97
N LEU A 173 0.08 9.12 18.55
CA LEU A 173 -0.44 8.75 19.88
C LEU A 173 -0.93 7.31 19.92
N LYS A 174 -1.64 6.87 18.87
CA LYS A 174 -2.06 5.46 18.74
C LYS A 174 -0.88 4.51 18.76
N ILE A 175 0.19 4.80 17.99
CA ILE A 175 1.39 3.95 18.00
C ILE A 175 2.06 3.93 19.37
N VAL A 176 2.14 5.07 20.06
CA VAL A 176 2.73 5.12 21.41
C VAL A 176 1.91 4.26 22.37
N GLN A 177 0.58 4.36 22.33
CA GLN A 177 -0.31 3.55 23.17
C GLN A 177 -0.15 2.06 22.84
N GLU A 178 -0.16 1.68 21.57
CA GLU A 178 0.06 0.28 21.15
C GLU A 178 1.38 -0.28 21.69
N ILE A 179 2.46 0.51 21.65
CA ILE A 179 3.77 0.09 22.17
C ILE A 179 3.74 0.00 23.70
N ALA A 180 3.14 0.98 24.38
CA ALA A 180 3.02 0.97 25.83
C ALA A 180 2.25 -0.27 26.31
N ASP A 181 1.13 -0.60 25.66
CA ASP A 181 0.32 -1.77 25.95
C ASP A 181 1.10 -3.07 25.67
N GLN A 182 1.72 -3.18 24.49
CA GLN A 182 2.48 -4.36 24.07
C GLN A 182 3.66 -4.69 25.00
N TYR A 183 4.31 -3.67 25.55
CA TYR A 183 5.51 -3.80 26.38
C TYR A 183 5.29 -3.53 27.87
N SER A 184 4.02 -3.42 28.28
CA SER A 184 3.57 -3.15 29.66
C SER A 184 4.29 -1.95 30.30
N ILE A 185 4.37 -0.84 29.56
CA ILE A 185 5.00 0.39 30.03
C ILE A 185 3.92 1.26 30.70
N ASN A 186 3.97 1.33 32.03
CA ASN A 186 3.07 2.18 32.80
C ASN A 186 3.49 3.65 32.72
N GLY A 187 2.51 4.55 32.79
CA GLY A 187 2.73 5.99 32.91
C GLY A 187 2.44 6.80 31.64
N TRP A 188 2.32 6.21 30.45
CA TRP A 188 1.95 6.98 29.25
C TRP A 188 0.44 6.89 28.99
N VAL A 189 -0.32 7.91 29.41
CA VAL A 189 -1.78 7.95 29.22
C VAL A 189 -2.16 9.09 28.27
N ASN A 190 -2.97 8.78 27.27
CA ASN A 190 -3.56 9.77 26.38
C ASN A 190 -4.69 10.52 27.12
N ILE A 191 -4.47 11.80 27.43
CA ILE A 191 -5.54 12.65 27.97
C ILE A 191 -6.16 13.40 26.81
N VAL A 192 -7.35 12.93 26.40
CA VAL A 192 -8.17 13.64 25.40
C VAL A 192 -8.94 14.74 26.13
N GLY A 193 -8.40 15.95 26.11
CA GLY A 193 -9.05 17.18 26.60
C GLY A 193 -9.36 18.15 25.46
N ASN A 194 -10.37 19.00 25.65
CA ASN A 194 -11.11 19.82 24.66
C ASN A 194 -10.33 20.72 23.67
N ASN A 195 -9.00 20.64 23.57
CA ASN A 195 -8.24 21.10 22.39
C ASN A 195 -6.75 20.70 22.39
N CYS A 196 -6.30 19.79 23.26
CA CYS A 196 -4.91 19.34 23.32
C CYS A 196 -4.86 17.84 23.62
N ASN A 197 -4.53 17.02 22.61
CA ASN A 197 -4.16 15.63 22.85
C ASN A 197 -2.75 15.63 23.46
N ALA A 198 -2.66 15.36 24.76
CA ALA A 198 -1.39 15.33 25.49
C ALA A 198 -1.13 13.93 26.06
N LEU A 199 0.12 13.47 25.96
CA LEU A 199 0.59 12.33 26.74
C LEU A 199 1.19 12.88 28.03
N VAL A 200 0.67 12.44 29.16
CA VAL A 200 1.22 12.78 30.47
C VAL A 200 1.84 11.53 31.06
N LYS A 201 3.06 11.68 31.60
CA LYS A 201 3.70 10.67 32.44
C LYS A 201 3.00 10.66 33.80
N VAL A 202 2.20 9.62 34.08
CA VAL A 202 1.55 9.39 35.39
C VAL A 202 2.53 8.76 36.36
#